data_AF-A0A323V2E4-F1
#
_entry.id   AF-A0A323V2E4-F1
#
_cell.length_a   1.000
_cell.length_b   1.000
_cell.length_c   1.000
_cell.angle_alpha   90.00
_cell.angle_beta   90.00
_cell.angle_gamma   90.00
#
_symmetry.space_group_name_H-M   'P 1'
#
loop_
_entity.id
_entity.type
_entity.pdbx_description
1 polymer ?
#
loop_
_entity_poly.entity_id
_entity_poly.type
_entity_poly.pdbx_seq_one_letter_code
_entity_poly.pdbx_strand_id
1 'polypeptide(L)'
;MTSLLARLPSLGPGRPGERRGPASGWLAVATTLAVTATGLLGLGLALVVVQTLDPDGGLPVSGSARLAGQLWLLAQGGELDLPAGPLRLAPLLLTAAIAWGLSRAAGSVVALRDVQDPAAVARVVAAVVGVHTVVTTGTALLVSAPEASVDLLRTVPGALVLALVAGGL
;
A
#
# COMPACT_ATOMS: atom_id res chain seq x y z
N MET A 1 -46.13 8.67 15.10
CA MET A 1 -45.20 8.40 13.97
C MET A 1 -44.02 7.63 14.54
N THR A 2 -44.04 6.30 14.41
CA THR A 2 -42.98 5.42 14.92
C THR A 2 -41.78 5.48 13.99
N SER A 3 -40.65 5.97 14.48
CA SER A 3 -39.43 6.15 13.71
C SER A 3 -38.89 4.81 13.20
N LEU A 4 -38.86 4.64 11.88
CA LEU A 4 -38.23 3.50 11.20
C LEU A 4 -36.71 3.42 11.48
N LEU A 5 -36.10 4.47 12.05
CA LEU A 5 -34.71 4.48 12.48
C LEU A 5 -34.46 3.59 13.71
N ALA A 6 -35.50 3.21 14.47
CA ALA A 6 -35.38 2.29 15.60
C ALA A 6 -35.26 0.81 15.18
N ARG A 7 -35.44 0.51 13.87
CA ARG A 7 -35.34 -0.86 13.32
C ARG A 7 -34.04 -1.13 12.56
N LEU A 8 -33.12 -0.17 12.52
CA LEU A 8 -31.78 -0.49 12.06
C LEU A 8 -31.17 -1.46 13.08
N PRO A 9 -30.71 -2.66 12.65
CA PRO A 9 -29.99 -3.55 13.53
C PRO A 9 -28.76 -2.80 14.00
N SER A 10 -28.77 -2.38 15.26
CA SER A 10 -27.56 -1.84 15.87
C SER A 10 -26.54 -2.97 15.83
N LEU A 11 -25.46 -2.74 15.08
CA LEU A 11 -24.22 -3.47 15.27
C LEU A 11 -23.75 -3.12 16.69
N GLY A 12 -24.31 -3.83 17.66
CA GLY A 12 -23.99 -3.64 19.06
C GLY A 12 -22.49 -3.88 19.28
N PRO A 13 -21.84 -3.13 20.19
CA PRO A 13 -20.47 -3.40 20.59
C PRO A 13 -20.39 -4.85 21.08
N GLY A 14 -19.55 -5.66 20.44
CA GLY A 14 -19.32 -7.05 20.84
C GLY A 14 -18.99 -7.14 22.33
N ARG A 15 -19.50 -8.19 23.00
CA ARG A 15 -19.40 -8.37 24.45
C ARG A 15 -17.93 -8.26 24.92
N PRO A 16 -17.66 -7.60 26.05
CA PRO A 16 -16.34 -7.58 26.65
C PRO A 16 -15.97 -9.01 27.07
N GLY A 17 -15.07 -9.65 26.29
CA GLY A 17 -14.62 -11.03 26.54
C GLY A 17 -14.69 -11.97 25.34
N GLU A 18 -15.34 -11.59 24.24
CA GLU A 18 -15.13 -12.33 22.98
C GLU A 18 -13.67 -12.15 22.55
N ARG A 19 -12.92 -13.26 22.52
CA ARG A 19 -11.56 -13.29 21.97
C ARG A 19 -11.64 -12.71 20.57
N ARG A 20 -11.26 -11.43 20.42
CA ARG A 20 -11.02 -10.75 19.15
C ARG A 20 -9.98 -11.59 18.40
N GLY A 21 -10.48 -12.51 17.60
CA GLY A 21 -9.68 -13.55 16.96
C GLY A 21 -8.72 -12.98 15.90
N PRO A 22 -7.99 -13.86 15.17
CA PRO A 22 -7.03 -13.50 14.11
C PRO A 22 -7.60 -12.62 12.97
N ALA A 23 -8.90 -12.32 13.00
CA ALA A 23 -9.63 -11.52 12.03
C ALA A 23 -9.24 -10.03 12.00
N SER A 24 -8.58 -9.47 13.01
CA SER A 24 -8.02 -8.10 12.95
C SER A 24 -6.72 -8.05 12.15
N GLY A 25 -5.83 -9.04 12.37
CA GLY A 25 -4.59 -9.19 11.59
C GLY A 25 -4.88 -9.43 10.12
N TRP A 26 -5.82 -10.33 9.80
CA TRP A 26 -6.24 -10.57 8.41
C TRP A 26 -6.83 -9.32 7.74
N LEU A 27 -7.62 -8.53 8.47
CA LEU A 27 -8.19 -7.29 7.94
C LEU A 27 -7.07 -6.29 7.60
N ALA A 28 -6.09 -6.12 8.48
CA ALA A 28 -4.92 -5.26 8.24
C ALA A 28 -4.10 -5.72 7.04
N VAL A 29 -3.87 -7.03 6.91
CA VAL A 29 -3.24 -7.61 5.71
C VAL A 29 -4.03 -7.27 4.46
N ALA A 30 -5.34 -7.54 4.45
CA ALA A 30 -6.19 -7.33 3.29
C ALA A 30 -6.26 -5.87 2.86
N THR A 31 -6.45 -4.93 3.81
CA THR A 31 -6.51 -3.50 3.50
C THR A 31 -5.17 -2.97 3.02
N THR A 32 -4.05 -3.45 3.58
CA THR A 32 -2.70 -3.06 3.13
C THR A 32 -2.40 -3.58 1.72
N LEU A 33 -2.74 -4.84 1.44
CA LEU A 33 -2.60 -5.41 0.09
C LEU A 33 -3.48 -4.68 -0.93
N ALA A 34 -4.68 -4.26 -0.54
CA ALA A 34 -5.57 -3.50 -1.41
C ALA A 34 -4.94 -2.17 -1.85
N VAL A 35 -4.17 -1.48 -0.99
CA VAL A 35 -3.46 -0.24 -1.36
C VAL A 35 -2.46 -0.52 -2.47
N THR A 36 -1.59 -1.53 -2.30
CA THR A 36 -0.59 -1.89 -3.30
C THR A 36 -1.23 -2.37 -4.60
N ALA A 37 -2.22 -3.26 -4.51
CA ALA A 37 -2.91 -3.78 -5.69
C ALA A 37 -3.61 -2.66 -6.48
N THR A 38 -4.33 -1.77 -5.79
CA THR A 38 -5.02 -0.64 -6.44
C THR A 38 -4.04 0.34 -7.06
N GLY A 39 -2.93 0.62 -6.38
CA GLY A 39 -1.87 1.48 -6.89
C GLY A 39 -1.20 0.94 -8.15
N LEU A 40 -0.82 -0.34 -8.14
CA LEU A 40 -0.22 -1.02 -9.30
C LEU A 40 -1.20 -1.12 -10.48
N LEU A 41 -2.47 -1.43 -10.21
CA LEU A 41 -3.50 -1.44 -11.25
C LEU A 41 -3.73 -0.04 -11.85
N GLY A 42 -3.78 0.99 -11.00
CA GLY A 42 -3.92 2.38 -11.45
C GLY A 42 -2.75 2.84 -12.31
N LEU A 43 -1.51 2.52 -11.90
CA LEU A 43 -0.31 2.80 -12.68
C LEU A 43 -0.28 2.01 -13.98
N GLY A 44 -0.60 0.73 -13.95
CA GLY A 44 -0.70 -0.11 -15.15
C GLY A 44 -1.71 0.46 -16.14
N LEU A 45 -2.89 0.87 -15.68
CA LEU A 45 -3.90 1.51 -16.51
C LEU A 45 -3.41 2.85 -17.09
N ALA A 46 -2.76 3.69 -16.29
CA ALA A 46 -2.19 4.94 -16.76
C ALA A 46 -1.14 4.71 -17.86
N LEU A 47 -0.27 3.69 -17.69
CA LEU A 47 0.72 3.31 -18.71
C LEU A 47 0.07 2.79 -19.98
N VAL A 48 -1.00 1.99 -19.88
CA VAL A 48 -1.77 1.56 -21.07
C VAL A 48 -2.29 2.77 -21.83
N VAL A 49 -2.88 3.75 -21.14
CA VAL A 49 -3.36 4.99 -21.79
C VAL A 49 -2.20 5.72 -22.48
N VAL A 50 -1.06 5.90 -21.80
CA VAL A 50 0.11 6.56 -22.39
C VAL A 50 0.61 5.80 -23.62
N GLN A 51 0.67 4.47 -23.56
CA GLN A 51 1.14 3.63 -24.67
C GLN A 51 0.19 3.60 -25.86
N THR A 52 -1.12 3.72 -25.63
CA THR A 52 -2.08 3.86 -26.74
C THR A 52 -1.93 5.18 -27.49
N LEU A 53 -1.24 6.16 -26.91
CA LEU A 53 -0.93 7.45 -27.51
C LEU A 53 0.48 7.50 -28.11
N ASP A 54 1.28 6.44 -27.97
CA ASP A 54 2.66 6.37 -28.44
C ASP A 54 2.69 5.99 -29.94
N PRO A 55 3.15 6.90 -30.83
CA PRO A 55 3.21 6.63 -32.26
C PRO A 55 4.23 5.55 -32.65
N ASP A 56 5.21 5.27 -31.79
CA ASP A 56 6.31 4.33 -32.08
C ASP A 56 6.00 2.88 -31.68
N GLY A 57 4.80 2.64 -31.13
CA GLY A 57 4.38 1.36 -30.60
C GLY A 57 4.85 1.18 -29.16
N GLY A 58 3.91 1.23 -28.23
CA GLY A 58 4.19 1.17 -26.79
C GLY A 58 4.86 -0.14 -26.32
N LEU A 59 5.23 -0.16 -25.04
CA LEU A 59 5.90 -1.30 -24.41
C LEU A 59 5.06 -2.58 -24.42
N PRO A 60 5.68 -3.78 -24.40
CA PRO A 60 4.95 -5.01 -24.12
C PRO A 60 4.30 -4.95 -22.73
N VAL A 61 3.22 -5.72 -22.52
CA VAL A 61 2.47 -5.75 -21.25
C VAL A 61 3.37 -6.07 -20.05
N SER A 62 4.33 -6.98 -20.21
CA SER A 62 5.30 -7.31 -19.17
C SER A 62 6.24 -6.15 -18.84
N GLY A 63 6.68 -5.38 -19.85
CA GLY A 63 7.47 -4.17 -19.68
C GLY A 63 6.68 -3.08 -18.94
N SER A 64 5.40 -2.94 -19.27
CA SER A 64 4.47 -2.00 -18.60
C SER A 64 4.24 -2.35 -17.14
N ALA A 65 4.00 -3.63 -16.84
CA ALA A 65 3.83 -4.10 -15.47
C ALA A 65 5.09 -3.91 -14.63
N ARG A 66 6.28 -4.17 -15.22
CA ARG A 66 7.56 -3.93 -14.57
C ARG A 66 7.76 -2.44 -14.29
N LEU A 67 7.51 -1.58 -15.27
CA LEU A 67 7.62 -0.12 -15.13
C LEU A 67 6.65 0.41 -14.06
N ALA A 68 5.41 -0.08 -14.03
CA ALA A 68 4.44 0.28 -12.99
C ALA A 68 4.96 -0.07 -11.60
N GLY A 69 5.53 -1.26 -11.42
CA GLY A 69 6.15 -1.67 -10.16
C GLY A 69 7.38 -0.83 -9.80
N GLN A 70 8.24 -0.51 -10.76
CA GLN A 70 9.40 0.36 -10.54
C GLN A 70 9.00 1.78 -10.12
N LEU A 71 8.00 2.38 -10.77
CA LEU A 71 7.43 3.68 -10.37
C LEU A 71 6.79 3.63 -8.98
N TRP A 72 6.11 2.53 -8.67
CA TRP A 72 5.55 2.27 -7.34
C TRP A 72 6.63 2.21 -6.25
N LEU A 73 7.80 1.63 -6.55
CA LEU A 73 8.93 1.56 -5.62
C LEU A 73 9.63 2.91 -5.44
N LEU A 74 9.79 3.69 -6.51
CA LEU A 74 10.31 5.06 -6.41
C LEU A 74 9.45 5.92 -5.49
N ALA A 75 8.13 5.77 -5.53
CA ALA A 75 7.22 6.48 -4.65
C ALA A 75 7.34 6.09 -3.17
N GLN A 76 8.03 4.99 -2.86
CA GLN A 76 8.32 4.55 -1.50
C GLN A 76 9.75 4.89 -1.06
N GLY A 77 10.44 5.75 -1.81
CA GLY A 77 11.83 6.12 -1.53
C GLY A 77 12.85 5.13 -2.08
N GLY A 78 12.44 4.21 -2.95
CA GLY A 78 13.33 3.32 -3.67
C GLY A 78 14.22 4.05 -4.68
N GLU A 79 15.15 3.29 -5.24
CA GLU A 79 16.10 3.74 -6.25
C GLU A 79 16.21 2.70 -7.35
N LEU A 80 16.27 3.20 -8.59
CA LEU A 80 16.44 2.38 -9.77
C LEU A 80 17.82 2.66 -10.35
N ASP A 81 18.66 1.64 -10.45
CA ASP A 81 19.92 1.73 -11.18
C ASP A 81 19.66 1.45 -12.65
N LEU A 82 19.84 2.49 -13.47
CA LEU A 82 19.68 2.42 -14.92
C LEU A 82 21.06 2.54 -15.59
N PRO A 83 21.21 2.10 -16.85
CA PRO A 83 22.45 2.30 -17.61
C PRO A 83 22.85 3.79 -17.73
N ALA A 84 21.87 4.69 -17.69
CA ALA A 84 22.07 6.14 -17.72
C ALA A 84 22.44 6.74 -16.35
N GLY A 85 22.41 5.95 -15.27
CA GLY A 85 22.65 6.36 -13.90
C GLY A 85 21.48 6.11 -12.95
N PRO A 86 21.67 6.33 -11.64
CA PRO A 86 20.65 6.07 -10.63
C PRO A 86 19.52 7.09 -10.70
N LEU A 87 18.28 6.59 -10.72
CA LEU A 87 17.07 7.40 -10.62
C LEU A 87 16.51 7.35 -9.20
N ARG A 88 16.44 8.52 -8.56
CA ARG A 88 16.07 8.68 -7.14
C ARG A 88 14.88 9.62 -6.91
N LEU A 89 14.17 9.99 -7.97
CA LEU A 89 13.10 10.98 -7.90
C LEU A 89 11.80 10.32 -7.43
N ALA A 90 11.35 10.69 -6.23
CA ALA A 90 10.07 10.24 -5.70
C ALA A 90 8.91 10.98 -6.40
N PRO A 91 7.96 10.27 -7.04
CA PRO A 91 6.75 10.88 -7.57
C PRO A 91 5.84 11.30 -6.40
N LEU A 92 5.97 12.56 -5.95
CA LEU A 92 5.38 13.03 -4.68
C LEU A 92 3.87 12.79 -4.56
N LEU A 93 3.11 12.93 -5.66
CA LEU A 93 1.68 12.64 -5.67
C LEU A 93 1.37 11.17 -5.40
N LEU A 94 2.18 10.27 -5.96
CA LEU A 94 2.05 8.83 -5.74
C LEU A 94 2.48 8.48 -4.31
N THR A 95 3.57 9.07 -3.79
CA THR A 95 3.98 8.91 -2.39
C THR A 95 2.88 9.36 -1.43
N ALA A 96 2.26 10.52 -1.69
CA ALA A 96 1.14 11.02 -0.89
C ALA A 96 -0.09 10.11 -0.98
N ALA A 97 -0.41 9.58 -2.16
CA ALA A 97 -1.49 8.62 -2.34
C ALA A 97 -1.25 7.31 -1.58
N ILE A 98 -0.01 6.81 -1.56
CA ILE A 98 0.39 5.64 -0.76
C ILE A 98 0.21 5.94 0.72
N ALA A 99 0.77 7.05 1.21
CA ALA A 99 0.64 7.44 2.62
C ALA A 99 -0.83 7.54 3.04
N TRP A 100 -1.65 8.23 2.24
CA TRP A 100 -3.09 8.33 2.49
C TRP A 100 -3.79 6.97 2.50
N GLY A 101 -3.45 6.09 1.54
CA GLY A 101 -3.97 4.72 1.47
C GLY A 101 -3.62 3.91 2.72
N LEU A 102 -2.38 4.00 3.20
CA LEU A 102 -1.92 3.31 4.41
C LEU A 102 -2.58 3.87 5.68
N SER A 103 -2.71 5.19 5.80
CA SER A 103 -3.45 5.82 6.90
C SER A 103 -4.91 5.34 6.94
N ARG A 104 -5.56 5.25 5.77
CA ARG A 104 -6.92 4.70 5.64
C ARG A 104 -6.98 3.21 5.94
N ALA A 105 -5.98 2.43 5.54
CA ALA A 105 -5.91 1.00 5.84
C ALA A 105 -5.85 0.76 7.36
N ALA A 106 -4.93 1.42 8.07
CA ALA A 106 -4.81 1.33 9.52
C ALA A 106 -6.07 1.87 10.23
N GLY A 107 -6.53 3.07 9.85
CA GLY A 107 -7.71 3.71 10.44
C GLY A 107 -9.00 2.90 10.24
N SER A 108 -9.18 2.26 9.08
CA SER A 108 -10.34 1.42 8.81
C SER A 108 -10.38 0.18 9.71
N VAL A 109 -9.24 -0.45 9.99
CA VAL A 109 -9.14 -1.61 10.88
C VAL A 109 -9.47 -1.21 12.31
N VAL A 110 -8.92 -0.09 12.78
CA VAL A 110 -9.20 0.47 14.10
C VAL A 110 -10.68 0.79 14.25
N ALA A 111 -11.29 1.46 13.26
CA ALA A 111 -12.70 1.83 13.26
C ALA A 111 -13.63 0.61 13.21
N LEU A 112 -13.40 -0.33 12.29
CA LEU A 112 -14.25 -1.52 12.12
C LEU A 112 -14.19 -2.49 13.30
N ARG A 113 -13.10 -2.47 14.07
CA ARG A 113 -12.91 -3.33 15.25
C ARG A 113 -13.12 -2.63 16.58
N ASP A 114 -13.49 -1.34 16.53
CA ASP A 114 -13.68 -0.48 17.69
C ASP A 114 -12.52 -0.59 18.69
N VAL A 115 -11.30 -0.36 18.16
CA VAL A 115 -10.07 -0.50 18.93
C VAL A 115 -9.79 0.80 19.68
N GLN A 116 -9.95 0.75 21.00
CA GLN A 116 -9.75 1.91 21.89
C GLN A 116 -8.44 1.83 22.69
N ASP A 117 -7.82 0.65 22.77
CA ASP A 117 -6.57 0.42 23.51
C ASP A 117 -5.34 0.85 22.69
N PRO A 118 -4.47 1.74 23.19
CA PRO A 118 -3.26 2.17 22.48
C PRO A 118 -2.35 1.02 22.08
N ALA A 119 -2.21 -0.02 22.92
CA ALA A 119 -1.37 -1.16 22.59
C ALA A 119 -1.96 -1.99 21.43
N ALA A 120 -3.28 -2.13 21.38
CA ALA A 120 -3.96 -2.77 20.26
C ALA A 120 -3.88 -1.94 18.96
N VAL A 121 -3.96 -0.61 19.03
CA VAL A 121 -3.73 0.28 17.87
C VAL A 121 -2.30 0.11 17.36
N ALA A 122 -1.31 0.13 18.25
CA ALA A 122 0.09 -0.08 17.89
C ALA A 122 0.32 -1.42 17.17
N ARG A 123 -0.36 -2.50 17.58
CA ARG A 123 -0.31 -3.80 16.88
C ARG A 123 -0.90 -3.74 15.47
N VAL A 124 -1.98 -2.99 15.25
CA VAL A 124 -2.56 -2.80 13.91
C VAL A 124 -1.59 -2.04 13.02
N VAL A 125 -1.02 -0.94 13.52
CA VAL A 125 -0.01 -0.17 12.79
C VAL A 125 1.20 -1.03 12.46
N ALA A 126 1.72 -1.79 13.43
CA ALA A 126 2.84 -2.70 13.21
C ALA A 126 2.53 -3.76 12.16
N ALA A 127 1.30 -4.31 12.13
CA ALA A 127 0.88 -5.26 11.10
C ALA A 127 0.82 -4.61 9.70
N VAL A 128 0.25 -3.41 9.57
CA VAL A 128 0.22 -2.66 8.31
C VAL A 128 1.63 -2.36 7.81
N VAL A 129 2.50 -1.85 8.68
CA VAL A 129 3.90 -1.54 8.38
C VAL A 129 4.66 -2.79 7.94
N GLY A 130 4.50 -3.90 8.68
CA GLY A 130 5.14 -5.17 8.37
C GLY A 130 4.70 -5.71 7.02
N VAL A 131 3.40 -5.76 6.76
CA VAL A 131 2.84 -6.25 5.49
C VAL A 131 3.27 -5.37 4.33
N HIS A 132 3.18 -4.04 4.48
CA HIS A 132 3.60 -3.10 3.44
C HIS A 132 5.07 -3.29 3.09
N THR A 133 5.96 -3.30 4.10
CA THR A 133 7.40 -3.49 3.90
C THR A 133 7.71 -4.82 3.20
N VAL A 134 7.06 -5.92 3.61
CA VAL A 134 7.25 -7.24 2.98
C VAL A 134 6.78 -7.25 1.54
N VAL A 135 5.60 -6.70 1.25
CA VAL A 135 5.04 -6.62 -0.09
C VAL A 135 5.90 -5.75 -1.00
N THR A 136 6.41 -4.62 -0.49
CA THR A 136 7.33 -3.74 -1.22
C THR A 136 8.64 -4.44 -1.52
N THR A 137 9.21 -5.16 -0.55
CA THR A 137 10.41 -5.99 -0.77
C THR A 137 10.17 -7.04 -1.85
N GLY A 138 9.04 -7.77 -1.77
CA GLY A 138 8.65 -8.75 -2.79
C GLY A 138 8.47 -8.11 -4.16
N THR A 139 7.84 -6.94 -4.24
CA THR A 139 7.67 -6.19 -5.48
C THR A 139 9.02 -5.79 -6.07
N ALA A 140 9.95 -5.29 -5.26
CA ALA A 140 11.30 -4.94 -5.67
C ALA A 140 12.06 -6.13 -6.25
N LEU A 141 11.96 -7.30 -5.63
CA LEU A 141 12.55 -8.53 -6.15
C LEU A 141 11.92 -8.96 -7.49
N LEU A 142 10.60 -8.80 -7.65
CA LEU A 142 9.89 -9.20 -8.87
C LEU A 142 10.16 -8.29 -10.07
N VAL A 143 10.42 -7.00 -9.85
CA VAL A 143 10.59 -6.01 -10.92
C VAL A 143 12.04 -5.62 -11.18
N SER A 144 12.98 -6.11 -10.35
CA SER A 144 14.41 -5.96 -10.60
C SER A 144 14.82 -6.76 -11.83
N ALA A 145 15.57 -6.12 -12.70
CA ALA A 145 16.08 -6.70 -13.94
C ALA A 145 17.49 -6.22 -14.24
N PRO A 146 18.26 -6.91 -15.10
CA PRO A 146 19.61 -6.50 -15.47
C PRO A 146 19.68 -5.08 -16.04
N GLU A 147 18.61 -4.64 -16.72
CA GLU A 147 18.53 -3.32 -17.34
C GLU A 147 18.05 -2.23 -16.37
N ALA A 148 17.48 -2.62 -15.24
CA ALA A 148 16.92 -1.71 -14.23
C ALA A 148 16.79 -2.46 -12.89
N SER A 149 17.83 -2.39 -12.06
CA SER A 149 17.83 -3.03 -10.74
C SER A 149 17.30 -2.09 -9.66
N VAL A 150 16.63 -2.66 -8.66
CA VAL A 150 16.13 -1.90 -7.50
C VAL A 150 17.11 -2.02 -6.35
N ASP A 151 17.54 -0.89 -5.79
CA ASP A 151 18.34 -0.90 -4.56
C ASP A 151 17.46 -1.23 -3.34
N LEU A 152 17.54 -2.47 -2.86
CA LEU A 152 16.81 -2.96 -1.69
C LEU A 152 17.24 -2.27 -0.39
N LEU A 153 18.53 -1.92 -0.26
CA LEU A 153 19.05 -1.31 0.97
C LEU A 153 18.44 0.07 1.21
N ARG A 154 18.06 0.76 0.13
CA ARG A 154 17.36 2.04 0.21
C ARG A 154 15.84 1.89 0.21
N THR A 155 15.32 0.97 -0.60
CA THR A 155 13.87 0.76 -0.75
C THR A 155 13.21 0.27 0.54
N VAL A 156 13.83 -0.67 1.26
CA VAL A 156 13.25 -1.25 2.48
C VAL A 156 13.10 -0.20 3.60
N PRO A 157 14.14 0.58 3.96
CA PRO A 157 13.99 1.67 4.92
C PRO A 157 13.02 2.75 4.46
N GLY A 158 12.99 3.08 3.16
CA GLY A 158 12.05 4.06 2.61
C GLY A 158 10.59 3.65 2.82
N ALA A 159 10.26 2.40 2.49
CA ALA A 159 8.94 1.84 2.68
C ALA A 159 8.54 1.75 4.16
N LEU A 160 9.51 1.37 5.01
CA LEU A 160 9.32 1.32 6.46
C LEU A 160 8.98 2.72 7.00
N VAL A 161 9.81 3.72 6.70
CA VAL A 161 9.62 5.10 7.17
C VAL A 161 8.29 5.65 6.66
N LEU A 162 7.96 5.45 5.38
CA LEU A 162 6.70 5.90 4.81
C LEU A 162 5.49 5.30 5.54
N ALA A 163 5.50 4.00 5.78
CA ALA A 163 4.40 3.33 6.47
C ALA A 163 4.29 3.74 7.94
N LEU A 164 5.41 3.96 8.62
CA LEU A 164 5.46 4.45 9.99
C LEU A 164 4.86 5.86 10.09
N VAL A 165 5.29 6.79 9.23
CA VAL A 165 4.77 8.16 9.18
C VAL A 165 3.29 8.17 8.80
N ALA A 166 2.88 7.39 7.79
CA ALA A 166 1.49 7.26 7.40
C ALA A 166 0.61 6.65 8.50
N GLY A 167 1.18 5.78 9.33
CA GLY A 167 0.54 5.18 10.50
C GLY A 167 0.35 6.15 11.67
N GLY A 168 0.96 7.34 11.63
CA GLY A 168 0.81 8.39 12.64
C GLY A 168 1.85 8.36 13.76
N LEU A 169 3.06 7.88 13.48
CA LEU A 169 4.22 8.09 14.36
C LEU A 169 4.68 9.54 14.40
#